data_AF-A0A420EQG5-F1
#
_entry.id   AF-A0A420EQG5-F1
#
_cell.length_a   1.000
_cell.length_b   1.000
_cell.length_c   1.000
_cell.angle_alpha   90.00
_cell.angle_beta   90.00
_cell.angle_gamma   90.00
#
_symmetry.space_group_name_H-M   'P 1'
#
loop_
_entity.id
_entity.type
_entity.pdbx_description
1 polymer ?
#
loop_
_entity_poly.entity_id
_entity_poly.type
_entity_poly.pdbx_seq_one_letter_code
_entity_poly.pdbx_strand_id
1 'polypeptide(L)'
;MMAALGLVAVLGSALVAIGPAGPVSATERDRPAQATTVGDRTERIRKAYRIEPDGTLREVSPTAGVAPAAGETYAYVFYPSYESDCWYGEMCIWTGDYYSGWGLIMGGSYASCQGWRFENTVFQDHTWSIWNRVPGGTSSIWDRYADGSYRYTKYARLATGYKHDTRFSLIMDAWTFDPANNCRSLNLGHVDL
;
A
#
# COMPACT_ATOMS: atom_id res chain seq x y z
N MET A 1 -52.82 30.74 29.11
CA MET A 1 -53.49 30.26 27.88
C MET A 1 -52.70 30.72 26.68
N MET A 2 -51.96 29.79 26.06
CA MET A 2 -51.74 29.58 24.62
C MET A 2 -50.44 28.78 24.48
N ALA A 3 -50.62 27.51 24.19
CA ALA A 3 -49.58 26.55 23.89
C ALA A 3 -49.13 26.75 22.44
N ALA A 4 -47.82 26.86 22.21
CA ALA A 4 -47.25 26.68 20.89
C ALA A 4 -46.86 25.20 20.73
N LEU A 5 -47.57 24.49 19.87
CA LEU A 5 -47.16 23.16 19.40
C LEU A 5 -45.89 23.30 18.56
N GLY A 6 -44.76 22.84 19.12
CA GLY A 6 -43.53 22.59 18.37
C GLY A 6 -43.59 21.22 17.71
N LEU A 7 -43.59 21.20 16.38
CA LEU A 7 -43.47 20.00 15.57
C LEU A 7 -42.09 19.35 15.82
N VAL A 8 -42.09 18.11 16.31
CA VAL A 8 -40.89 17.29 16.48
C VAL A 8 -40.63 16.53 15.19
N ALA A 9 -39.55 16.87 14.49
CA ALA A 9 -38.94 16.01 13.49
C ALA A 9 -37.65 15.42 14.11
N VAL A 10 -37.71 14.15 14.51
CA VAL A 10 -36.55 13.34 14.88
C VAL A 10 -36.10 12.59 13.65
N LEU A 11 -34.88 12.86 13.18
CA LEU A 11 -34.10 11.93 12.37
C LEU A 11 -32.61 12.16 12.67
N GLY A 12 -31.99 11.19 13.34
CA GLY A 12 -30.54 10.92 13.29
C GLY A 12 -29.63 11.85 14.09
N SER A 13 -29.31 11.45 15.33
CA SER A 13 -28.40 12.11 16.25
C SER A 13 -26.97 12.25 15.70
N ALA A 14 -26.50 13.48 15.47
CA ALA A 14 -25.07 13.80 15.47
C ALA A 14 -24.78 14.64 16.73
N LEU A 15 -24.35 13.96 17.79
CA LEU A 15 -23.75 14.62 18.96
C LEU A 15 -22.33 15.03 18.55
N VAL A 16 -22.10 16.33 18.35
CA VAL A 16 -20.78 16.88 18.09
C VAL A 16 -20.05 17.06 19.42
N ALA A 17 -19.05 16.21 19.70
CA ALA A 17 -18.11 16.42 20.78
C ALA A 17 -16.99 17.36 20.30
N ILE A 18 -16.94 18.57 20.86
CA ILE A 18 -15.91 19.58 20.58
C ILE A 18 -14.73 19.31 21.53
N GLY A 19 -13.70 18.63 21.02
CA GLY A 19 -12.36 18.57 21.63
C GLY A 19 -11.42 19.63 21.04
N PRO A 20 -10.25 19.90 21.65
CA PRO A 20 -9.45 21.10 21.39
C PRO A 20 -8.63 21.09 20.08
N ALA A 21 -8.88 20.15 19.17
CA ALA A 21 -8.32 20.20 17.82
C ALA A 21 -9.30 20.95 16.92
N GLY A 22 -8.86 22.08 16.35
CA GLY A 22 -9.66 22.96 15.51
C GLY A 22 -10.35 22.28 14.33
N PRO A 23 -11.26 22.99 13.62
CA PRO A 23 -12.09 22.39 12.60
C PRO A 23 -11.23 21.90 11.44
N VAL A 24 -11.16 20.58 11.26
CA VAL A 24 -10.64 19.98 10.04
C VAL A 24 -11.71 20.17 8.98
N SER A 25 -11.42 21.00 7.98
CA SER A 25 -12.30 21.21 6.83
C SER A 25 -12.55 19.86 6.15
N ALA A 26 -13.79 19.38 6.26
CA ALA A 26 -14.25 18.19 5.58
C ALA A 26 -14.45 18.51 4.10
N THR A 27 -13.43 18.29 3.28
CA THR A 27 -13.58 18.39 1.81
C THR A 27 -13.00 17.23 1.02
N GLU A 28 -12.50 16.16 1.66
CA GLU A 28 -11.99 14.99 0.91
C GLU A 28 -12.29 13.62 1.55
N ARG A 29 -13.15 13.59 2.57
CA ARG A 29 -13.57 12.35 3.26
C ARG A 29 -14.78 11.64 2.65
N ASP A 30 -15.43 12.29 1.67
CA ASP A 30 -16.64 11.79 1.00
C ASP A 30 -16.40 11.27 -0.42
N ARG A 31 -15.13 11.02 -0.82
CA ARG A 31 -14.91 10.30 -2.07
C ARG A 31 -15.30 8.83 -1.83
N PRO A 32 -16.37 8.32 -2.47
CA PRO A 32 -16.71 6.91 -2.31
C PRO A 32 -15.51 6.08 -2.72
N ALA A 33 -15.16 5.07 -1.92
CA ALA A 33 -14.24 4.03 -2.35
C ALA A 33 -14.80 3.46 -3.66
N GLN A 34 -14.27 3.91 -4.80
CA GLN A 34 -14.68 3.37 -6.09
C GLN A 34 -14.27 1.90 -6.07
N ALA A 35 -15.26 1.02 -6.08
CA ALA A 35 -15.06 -0.38 -6.38
C ALA A 35 -14.53 -0.45 -7.82
N THR A 36 -13.21 -0.44 -7.96
CA THR A 36 -12.54 -0.55 -9.24
C THR A 36 -12.81 -1.94 -9.79
N THR A 37 -13.52 -2.00 -10.91
CA THR A 37 -13.64 -3.24 -11.66
C THR A 37 -12.26 -3.64 -12.19
N VAL A 38 -12.03 -4.93 -12.42
CA VAL A 38 -10.74 -5.45 -12.91
C VAL A 38 -10.29 -4.76 -14.22
N GLY A 39 -11.24 -4.30 -15.04
CA GLY A 39 -10.97 -3.50 -16.24
C GLY A 39 -10.35 -2.13 -15.93
N ASP A 40 -10.87 -1.40 -14.94
CA ASP A 40 -10.38 -0.08 -14.52
C ASP A 40 -8.96 -0.16 -13.90
N ARG A 41 -8.67 -1.22 -13.13
CA ARG A 41 -7.33 -1.45 -12.56
C ARG A 41 -6.27 -1.62 -13.67
N THR A 42 -6.61 -2.30 -14.76
CA THR A 42 -5.67 -2.60 -15.85
C THR A 42 -5.19 -1.35 -16.57
N GLU A 43 -6.09 -0.43 -16.92
CA GLU A 43 -5.76 0.78 -17.69
C GLU A 43 -4.81 1.75 -16.94
N ARG A 44 -4.73 1.58 -15.61
CA ARG A 44 -3.88 2.37 -14.73
C ARG A 44 -2.53 1.72 -14.44
N ILE A 45 -2.30 0.47 -14.86
CA ILE A 45 -0.98 -0.17 -14.76
C ILE A 45 -0.02 0.54 -15.73
N ARG A 46 1.07 1.04 -15.18
CA ARG A 46 2.17 1.67 -15.93
C ARG A 46 3.30 0.68 -16.19
N LYS A 47 3.59 -0.18 -15.22
CA LYS A 47 4.54 -1.28 -15.36
C LYS A 47 4.04 -2.52 -14.64
N ALA A 48 4.38 -3.67 -15.20
CA ALA A 48 4.08 -4.97 -14.62
C ALA A 48 5.33 -5.84 -14.61
N TYR A 49 5.53 -6.54 -13.52
CA TYR A 49 6.68 -7.41 -13.31
C TYR A 49 6.21 -8.79 -12.91
N ARG A 50 6.80 -9.79 -13.55
CA ARG A 50 6.84 -11.15 -13.02
C ARG A 50 8.11 -11.32 -12.21
N ILE A 51 8.00 -11.96 -11.06
CA ILE A 51 9.14 -12.36 -10.25
C ILE A 51 9.49 -13.78 -10.65
N GLU A 52 10.69 -13.95 -11.18
CA GLU A 52 11.23 -15.24 -11.56
C GLU A 52 11.65 -16.05 -10.32
N PRO A 53 11.77 -17.39 -10.41
CA PRO A 53 12.14 -18.24 -9.27
C PRO A 53 13.49 -17.89 -8.61
N ASP A 54 14.39 -17.23 -9.35
CA ASP A 54 15.67 -16.73 -8.84
C ASP A 54 15.57 -15.39 -8.10
N GLY A 55 14.36 -14.83 -7.98
CA GLY A 55 14.07 -13.56 -7.32
C GLY A 55 14.27 -12.32 -8.20
N THR A 56 14.68 -12.50 -9.46
CA THR A 56 14.80 -11.39 -10.41
C THR A 56 13.42 -10.91 -10.87
N LEU A 57 13.34 -9.62 -11.20
CA LEU A 57 12.14 -9.02 -11.76
C LEU A 57 12.29 -8.97 -13.28
N ARG A 58 11.29 -9.52 -13.97
CA ARG A 58 11.16 -9.42 -15.41
C ARG A 58 9.97 -8.54 -15.75
N GLU A 59 10.22 -7.43 -16.43
CA GLU A 59 9.14 -6.61 -16.96
C GLU A 59 8.33 -7.43 -17.97
N VAL A 60 7.02 -7.39 -17.83
CA VAL A 60 6.06 -8.05 -18.71
C VAL A 60 5.05 -7.04 -19.21
N SER A 61 4.53 -7.25 -20.41
CA SER A 61 3.45 -6.40 -20.92
C SER A 61 2.28 -6.41 -19.93
N PRO A 62 1.71 -5.25 -19.55
CA PRO A 62 0.47 -5.18 -18.80
C PRO A 62 -0.64 -5.74 -19.69
N THR A 63 -0.80 -7.06 -19.67
CA THR A 63 -1.78 -7.73 -20.51
C THR A 63 -3.07 -7.76 -19.73
N ALA A 64 -4.13 -7.20 -20.33
CA ALA A 64 -5.39 -6.98 -19.64
C ALA A 64 -5.88 -8.23 -18.90
N GLY A 65 -6.11 -8.10 -17.59
CA GLY A 65 -6.76 -9.14 -16.80
C GLY A 65 -5.95 -10.40 -16.52
N VAL A 66 -4.64 -10.46 -16.79
CA VAL A 66 -3.83 -11.59 -16.32
C VAL A 66 -3.52 -11.36 -14.84
N ALA A 67 -4.45 -11.78 -13.98
CA ALA A 67 -4.06 -12.23 -12.66
C ALA A 67 -2.91 -13.22 -12.87
N PRO A 68 -1.77 -13.02 -12.20
CA PRO A 68 -0.61 -13.89 -12.37
C PRO A 68 -1.04 -15.33 -12.11
N ALA A 69 -0.40 -16.28 -12.80
CA ALA A 69 -0.78 -17.68 -12.65
C ALA A 69 -0.71 -18.06 -11.16
N ALA A 70 -1.62 -18.93 -10.71
CA ALA A 70 -1.65 -19.33 -9.31
C ALA A 70 -0.26 -19.83 -8.86
N GLY A 71 0.31 -19.17 -7.84
CA GLY A 71 1.66 -19.47 -7.36
C GLY A 71 2.77 -18.55 -7.89
N GLU A 72 2.49 -17.68 -8.86
CA GLU A 72 3.46 -16.67 -9.33
C GLU A 72 3.47 -15.46 -8.39
N THR A 73 4.65 -14.90 -8.19
CA THR A 73 4.80 -13.62 -7.49
C THR A 73 4.93 -12.51 -8.52
N TYR A 74 4.33 -11.36 -8.23
CA TYR A 74 4.25 -10.23 -9.16
C TYR A 74 4.38 -8.89 -8.46
N ALA A 75 4.70 -7.87 -9.25
CA ALA A 75 4.62 -6.49 -8.84
C ALA A 75 3.97 -5.64 -9.95
N TYR A 76 3.09 -4.72 -9.55
CA TYR A 76 2.44 -3.76 -10.44
C TYR A 76 2.67 -2.35 -9.95
N VAL A 77 2.90 -1.46 -10.89
CA VAL A 77 3.02 -0.03 -10.66
C VAL A 77 1.82 0.67 -11.29
N PHE A 78 1.09 1.43 -10.49
CA PHE A 78 -0.13 2.13 -10.88
C PHE A 78 0.04 3.63 -10.85
N TYR A 79 -0.62 4.32 -11.79
CA TYR A 79 -0.89 5.75 -11.65
C TYR A 79 -2.14 6.19 -12.45
N PRO A 80 -3.11 6.88 -11.83
CA PRO A 80 -3.25 7.06 -10.38
C PRO A 80 -3.55 5.72 -9.70
N SER A 81 -3.20 5.57 -8.42
CA SER A 81 -3.59 4.44 -7.58
C SER A 81 -4.58 4.86 -6.48
N TYR A 82 -5.38 3.89 -6.03
CA TYR A 82 -6.40 4.05 -5.00
C TYR A 82 -6.32 2.92 -3.97
N GLU A 83 -6.94 3.13 -2.80
CA GLU A 83 -7.07 2.10 -1.76
C GLU A 83 -7.67 0.78 -2.28
N SER A 84 -8.67 0.88 -3.17
CA SER A 84 -9.39 -0.27 -3.75
C SER A 84 -8.53 -1.13 -4.68
N ASP A 85 -7.36 -0.66 -5.09
CA ASP A 85 -6.41 -1.44 -5.88
C ASP A 85 -5.69 -2.50 -5.05
N CYS A 86 -5.70 -2.37 -3.72
CA CYS A 86 -5.00 -3.27 -2.81
C CYS A 86 -5.90 -4.43 -2.37
N TRP A 87 -5.66 -5.62 -2.88
CA TRP A 87 -6.43 -6.83 -2.62
C TRP A 87 -5.83 -7.70 -1.52
N TYR A 88 -6.64 -8.66 -1.05
CA TYR A 88 -6.15 -9.65 -0.10
C TYR A 88 -5.03 -10.47 -0.73
N GLY A 89 -3.95 -10.72 0.02
CA GLY A 89 -2.75 -11.36 -0.52
C GLY A 89 -1.64 -10.39 -0.94
N GLU A 90 -1.92 -9.09 -0.98
CA GLU A 90 -0.99 -8.10 -1.52
C GLU A 90 -0.31 -7.24 -0.44
N MET A 91 0.90 -6.78 -0.76
CA MET A 91 1.53 -5.65 -0.09
C MET A 91 1.38 -4.42 -0.98
N CYS A 92 0.91 -3.30 -0.42
CA CYS A 92 0.59 -2.11 -1.19
C CYS A 92 1.25 -0.88 -0.56
N ILE A 93 1.90 -0.08 -1.40
CA ILE A 93 2.70 1.08 -1.03
C ILE A 93 2.26 2.24 -1.92
N TRP A 94 2.07 3.42 -1.35
CA TRP A 94 1.67 4.62 -2.09
C TRP A 94 2.56 5.81 -1.77
N THR A 95 2.77 6.66 -2.78
CA THR A 95 3.51 7.91 -2.63
C THR A 95 2.66 9.07 -2.12
N GLY A 96 1.34 8.90 -2.02
CA GLY A 96 0.39 9.89 -1.53
C GLY A 96 -0.27 9.48 -0.21
N ASP A 97 -0.82 10.46 0.48
CA ASP A 97 -1.65 10.26 1.66
C ASP A 97 -2.99 9.63 1.21
N TYR A 98 -3.64 8.92 2.11
CA TYR A 98 -4.93 8.27 1.89
C TYR A 98 -4.96 7.36 0.65
N TYR A 99 -3.91 6.57 0.45
CA TYR A 99 -3.80 5.55 -0.60
C TYR A 99 -3.88 6.11 -2.02
N SER A 100 -3.20 7.24 -2.26
CA SER A 100 -3.25 7.99 -3.52
C SER A 100 -1.89 8.12 -4.20
N GLY A 101 -1.86 8.68 -5.41
CA GLY A 101 -0.63 8.95 -6.15
C GLY A 101 -0.14 7.73 -6.94
N TRP A 102 1.18 7.50 -6.93
CA TRP A 102 1.76 6.27 -7.48
C TRP A 102 1.54 5.14 -6.48
N GLY A 103 1.17 3.96 -6.98
CA GLY A 103 0.98 2.76 -6.17
C GLY A 103 1.91 1.62 -6.62
N LEU A 104 2.65 1.02 -5.69
CA LEU A 104 3.37 -0.24 -5.90
C LEU A 104 2.61 -1.33 -5.16
N ILE A 105 2.15 -2.32 -5.90
CA ILE A 105 1.41 -3.45 -5.36
C ILE A 105 2.15 -4.72 -5.70
N MET A 106 2.49 -5.49 -4.68
CA MET A 106 3.16 -6.76 -4.80
C MET A 106 2.20 -7.84 -4.32
N GLY A 107 2.16 -8.97 -5.00
CA GLY A 107 1.24 -10.07 -4.69
C GLY A 107 1.80 -11.43 -5.05
N GLY A 108 1.10 -12.50 -4.64
CA GLY A 108 1.40 -13.87 -5.05
C GLY A 108 1.93 -14.75 -3.92
N SER A 109 2.75 -15.74 -4.30
CA SER A 109 3.32 -16.72 -3.36
C SER A 109 4.76 -16.37 -2.99
N TYR A 110 4.91 -15.59 -1.93
CA TYR A 110 6.22 -15.17 -1.45
C TYR A 110 7.00 -16.29 -0.76
N ALA A 111 8.28 -16.45 -1.12
CA ALA A 111 9.21 -17.21 -0.31
C ALA A 111 9.61 -16.42 0.95
N SER A 112 9.91 -17.11 2.05
CA SER A 112 10.41 -16.45 3.26
C SER A 112 11.69 -15.67 2.95
N CYS A 113 11.76 -14.42 3.41
CA CYS A 113 12.85 -13.48 3.15
C CYS A 113 13.00 -13.04 1.70
N GLN A 114 11.98 -13.24 0.88
CA GLN A 114 11.90 -12.65 -0.45
C GLN A 114 11.35 -11.21 -0.35
N GLY A 115 11.92 -10.31 -1.14
CA GLY A 115 11.50 -8.92 -1.14
C GLY A 115 12.06 -8.14 -2.32
N TRP A 116 11.75 -6.85 -2.34
CA TRP A 116 12.14 -5.96 -3.42
C TRP A 116 12.61 -4.60 -2.92
N ARG A 117 13.58 -4.08 -3.66
CA ARG A 117 14.08 -2.71 -3.58
C ARG A 117 13.33 -1.86 -4.60
N PHE A 118 13.18 -0.59 -4.29
CA PHE A 118 12.64 0.39 -5.22
C PHE A 118 13.55 1.63 -5.28
N GLU A 119 14.86 1.39 -5.25
CA GLU A 119 15.89 2.41 -5.47
C GLU A 119 15.71 3.09 -6.83
N ASN A 120 15.98 4.40 -6.90
CA ASN A 120 15.81 5.25 -8.08
C ASN A 120 14.39 5.26 -8.66
N THR A 121 13.40 4.89 -7.87
CA THR A 121 11.98 4.98 -8.23
C THR A 121 11.28 6.10 -7.48
N VAL A 122 10.05 6.42 -7.88
CA VAL A 122 9.17 7.37 -7.17
C VAL A 122 8.78 6.91 -5.76
N PHE A 123 9.02 5.64 -5.41
CA PHE A 123 8.70 5.07 -4.10
C PHE A 123 9.86 5.21 -3.11
N GLN A 124 11.09 5.41 -3.60
CA GLN A 124 12.27 5.57 -2.76
C GLN A 124 12.09 6.81 -1.88
N ASP A 125 12.26 6.68 -0.56
CA ASP A 125 12.16 7.78 0.40
C ASP A 125 10.79 8.52 0.42
N HIS A 126 9.79 7.99 -0.29
CA HIS A 126 8.50 8.64 -0.53
C HIS A 126 7.36 7.65 -0.35
N THR A 127 7.29 6.99 0.80
CA THR A 127 6.18 6.08 1.15
C THR A 127 5.26 6.76 2.16
N TRP A 128 4.11 7.24 1.71
CA TRP A 128 3.19 7.99 2.57
C TRP A 128 2.10 7.12 3.16
N SER A 129 1.51 6.23 2.37
CA SER A 129 0.54 5.27 2.89
C SER A 129 0.90 3.85 2.47
N ILE A 130 0.47 2.88 3.28
CA ILE A 130 0.88 1.49 3.15
C ILE A 130 -0.19 0.56 3.72
N TRP A 131 -0.33 -0.62 3.11
CA TRP A 131 -1.23 -1.66 3.60
C TRP A 131 -0.61 -3.04 3.38
N ASN A 132 -0.32 -3.75 4.47
CA ASN A 132 0.07 -5.14 4.42
C ASN A 132 -1.17 -6.04 4.47
N ARG A 133 -1.59 -6.59 3.32
CA ARG A 133 -2.65 -7.59 3.24
C ARG A 133 -2.12 -9.00 2.95
N VAL A 134 -0.81 -9.20 3.04
CA VAL A 134 -0.17 -10.51 2.83
C VAL A 134 -0.52 -11.45 4.00
N PRO A 135 -1.14 -12.62 3.74
CA PRO A 135 -1.52 -13.56 4.77
C PRO A 135 -0.34 -14.36 5.30
N GLY A 136 -0.50 -14.88 6.52
CA GLY A 136 0.40 -15.90 7.06
C GLY A 136 1.74 -15.36 7.56
N GLY A 137 1.87 -14.06 7.82
CA GLY A 137 3.14 -13.55 8.32
C GLY A 137 3.25 -12.06 8.56
N THR A 138 4.48 -11.67 8.84
CA THR A 138 4.88 -10.29 8.99
C THR A 138 5.63 -9.85 7.74
N SER A 139 5.51 -8.58 7.37
CA SER A 139 6.43 -7.92 6.45
C SER A 139 7.49 -7.14 7.22
N SER A 140 8.69 -7.06 6.67
CA SER A 140 9.78 -6.22 7.18
C SER A 140 10.06 -5.10 6.18
N ILE A 141 10.24 -3.89 6.71
CA ILE A 141 10.63 -2.69 5.96
C ILE A 141 12.07 -2.35 6.27
N TRP A 142 12.82 -1.92 5.26
CA TRP A 142 14.25 -1.65 5.36
C TRP A 142 14.60 -0.30 4.72
N ASP A 143 15.64 0.33 5.28
CA ASP A 143 16.21 1.61 4.87
C ASP A 143 17.67 1.44 4.39
N ARG A 144 18.17 2.43 3.64
CA ARG A 144 19.56 2.52 3.21
C ARG A 144 20.30 3.69 3.87
N TYR A 145 21.61 3.58 3.93
CA TYR A 145 22.50 4.70 4.22
C TYR A 145 22.58 5.65 3.02
N ALA A 146 22.96 6.91 3.24
CA ALA A 146 23.09 7.91 2.18
C ALA A 146 24.09 7.51 1.06
N ASP A 147 25.01 6.57 1.34
CA ASP A 147 25.95 6.01 0.37
C ASP A 147 25.37 4.88 -0.51
N GLY A 148 24.08 4.57 -0.34
CA GLY A 148 23.36 3.52 -1.08
C GLY A 148 23.53 2.11 -0.51
N SER A 149 24.36 1.91 0.52
CA SER A 149 24.45 0.62 1.21
C SER A 149 23.26 0.41 2.14
N TYR A 150 22.78 -0.83 2.29
CA TYR A 150 21.62 -1.08 3.15
C TYR A 150 22.00 -1.05 4.62
N ARG A 151 21.15 -0.39 5.40
CA ARG A 151 21.18 -0.53 6.85
C ARG A 151 20.48 -1.85 7.18
N TYR A 152 21.25 -2.87 7.59
CA TYR A 152 20.72 -4.19 7.95
C TYR A 152 19.92 -4.20 9.28
N THR A 153 19.31 -3.07 9.65
CA THR A 153 18.38 -2.95 10.78
C THR A 153 16.99 -2.73 10.21
N LYS A 154 16.03 -3.57 10.58
CA LYS A 154 14.65 -3.42 10.13
C LYS A 154 14.09 -2.09 10.62
N TYR A 155 13.63 -1.25 9.70
CA TYR A 155 12.95 0.01 10.01
C TYR A 155 11.62 -0.25 10.72
N ALA A 156 10.82 -1.18 10.17
CA ALA A 156 9.51 -1.51 10.71
C ALA A 156 9.14 -2.96 10.49
N ARG A 157 8.25 -3.45 11.36
CA ARG A 157 7.67 -4.78 11.32
C ARG A 157 6.15 -4.64 11.19
N LEU A 158 5.58 -5.12 10.07
CA LEU A 158 4.17 -4.93 9.74
C LEU A 158 3.43 -6.27 9.77
N ALA A 159 2.54 -6.47 10.74
CA ALA A 159 1.68 -7.66 10.77
C ALA A 159 0.70 -7.68 9.58
N THR A 160 0.16 -8.85 9.21
CA THR A 160 -0.99 -8.93 8.30
C THR A 160 -2.12 -8.03 8.80
N GLY A 161 -2.72 -7.27 7.90
CA GLY A 161 -3.76 -6.29 8.19
C GLY A 161 -3.26 -4.92 8.61
N TYR A 162 -1.96 -4.74 8.85
CA TYR A 162 -1.40 -3.43 9.18
C TYR A 162 -1.69 -2.42 8.08
N LYS A 163 -2.18 -1.25 8.48
CA LYS A 163 -2.61 -0.17 7.59
C LYS A 163 -2.16 1.17 8.16
N HIS A 164 -1.53 2.00 7.33
CA HIS A 164 -1.16 3.38 7.62
C HIS A 164 -1.60 4.27 6.47
N ASP A 165 -2.24 5.39 6.75
CA ASP A 165 -2.88 6.24 5.73
C ASP A 165 -2.13 7.55 5.45
N THR A 166 -1.14 7.95 6.26
CA THR A 166 -0.48 9.25 6.11
C THR A 166 1.03 9.20 6.40
N ARG A 167 1.89 9.78 5.56
CA ARG A 167 3.37 9.92 5.78
C ARG A 167 4.10 8.80 6.55
N PHE A 168 3.96 7.54 6.14
CA PHE A 168 4.53 6.38 6.83
C PHE A 168 6.06 6.40 6.96
N SER A 169 6.79 6.73 5.89
CA SER A 169 8.26 6.78 5.91
C SER A 169 8.84 7.69 4.83
N LEU A 170 9.90 8.38 5.21
CA LEU A 170 10.76 9.20 4.35
C LEU A 170 12.11 8.56 4.05
N ILE A 171 12.32 7.31 4.49
CA ILE A 171 13.61 6.59 4.38
C ILE A 171 13.41 5.12 4.00
N MET A 172 12.20 4.74 3.62
CA MET A 172 11.90 3.36 3.24
C MET A 172 12.41 3.14 1.81
N ASP A 173 13.13 2.03 1.61
CA ASP A 173 13.75 1.66 0.33
C ASP A 173 13.43 0.24 -0.13
N ALA A 174 13.06 -0.61 0.81
CA ALA A 174 12.76 -2.00 0.52
C ALA A 174 11.68 -2.58 1.42
N TRP A 175 11.02 -3.60 0.87
CA TRP A 175 10.05 -4.44 1.55
C TRP A 175 10.49 -5.90 1.44
N THR A 176 10.17 -6.71 2.45
CA THR A 176 10.45 -8.16 2.46
C THR A 176 9.32 -8.91 3.15
N PHE A 177 8.90 -10.04 2.59
CA PHE A 177 8.07 -11.01 3.27
C PHE A 177 8.88 -11.75 4.33
N ASP A 178 8.54 -11.56 5.60
CA ASP A 178 9.32 -12.02 6.75
C ASP A 178 8.42 -12.68 7.81
N PRO A 179 7.81 -13.83 7.48
CA PRO A 179 6.80 -14.46 8.33
C PRO A 179 7.33 -14.83 9.72
N ALA A 180 8.62 -15.16 9.83
CA ALA A 180 9.27 -15.57 11.06
C ALA A 180 10.04 -14.43 11.77
N ASN A 181 9.99 -13.20 11.26
CA ASN A 181 10.77 -12.05 11.76
C ASN A 181 12.28 -12.36 11.90
N ASN A 182 12.83 -13.18 11.01
CA ASN A 182 14.20 -13.67 11.12
C ASN A 182 15.04 -13.38 9.87
N CYS A 183 14.50 -12.67 8.88
CA CYS A 183 15.29 -12.23 7.73
C CYS A 183 16.43 -11.34 8.19
N ARG A 184 17.66 -11.75 7.85
CA ARG A 184 18.92 -11.07 8.22
C ARG A 184 19.68 -10.49 7.03
N SER A 185 19.35 -10.94 5.83
CA SER A 185 19.93 -10.47 4.58
C SER A 185 18.84 -10.19 3.57
N LEU A 186 19.15 -9.26 2.68
CA LEU A 186 18.28 -8.74 1.65
C LEU A 186 18.65 -9.43 0.33
N ASN A 187 18.10 -10.61 0.05
CA ASN A 187 18.09 -11.16 -1.31
C ASN A 187 16.92 -10.51 -2.06
N LEU A 188 17.14 -9.26 -2.47
CA LEU A 188 16.10 -8.42 -3.05
C LEU A 188 16.29 -8.26 -4.56
N GLY A 189 15.21 -8.53 -5.30
CA GLY A 189 15.08 -8.03 -6.67
C GLY A 189 14.91 -6.52 -6.67
N HIS A 190 15.17 -5.86 -7.80
CA HIS A 190 15.07 -4.41 -7.95
C HIS A 190 13.93 -4.04 -8.91
N VAL A 191 13.00 -3.20 -8.44
CA VAL A 191 11.90 -2.66 -9.25
C VAL A 191 12.41 -1.41 -9.96
N ASP A 192 12.42 -1.45 -11.29
CA ASP A 192 12.69 -0.27 -12.12
C ASP A 192 11.40 0.53 -12.38
N LEU A 193 11.49 1.81 -12.70
CA LEU A 193 10.37 2.68 -13.13
C LEU A 193 10.70 3.46 -14.39
#